data_AF-A0A537UHW1-F1
#
_entry.id   AF-A0A537UHW1-F1
#
_cell.length_a   1.000
_cell.length_b   1.000
_cell.length_c   1.000
_cell.angle_alpha   90.00
_cell.angle_beta   90.00
_cell.angle_gamma   90.00
#
_symmetry.space_group_name_H-M   'P 1'
#
loop_
_entity.id
_entity.type
_entity.pdbx_description
1 polymer ?
#
loop_
_entity_poly.entity_id
_entity_poly.type
_entity_poly.pdbx_seq_one_letter_code
_entity_poly.pdbx_strand_id
1 'polypeptide(L)'
;LGYLDPANFLGGARRLDEDLAARAVDRIAAGLGIDRLAAAHGIHRVINTNMAEGVRLVSVRRGVDPRRFALFAFGGAAGLHATDIARQLGLVRVIVPRVASVLSAWGMLATDLRFELSR
;
A
#
# COMPACT_ATOMS: atom_id res chain seq x y z
N LEU A 1 -14.09 1.05 6.73
CA LEU A 1 -13.41 2.28 6.26
C LEU A 1 -13.95 2.78 4.92
N GLY A 2 -14.45 1.90 4.04
CA GLY A 2 -15.09 2.32 2.80
C GLY A 2 -14.11 2.72 1.68
N TYR A 3 -12.84 2.33 1.77
CA TYR A 3 -11.83 2.66 0.74
C TYR A 3 -11.93 1.79 -0.51
N LEU A 4 -12.50 0.60 -0.40
CA LEU A 4 -12.73 -0.32 -1.51
C LEU A 4 -14.23 -0.39 -1.79
N ASP A 5 -14.59 -0.36 -3.08
CA ASP A 5 -15.95 -0.62 -3.54
C ASP A 5 -16.21 -2.14 -3.52
N PRO A 6 -17.13 -2.63 -2.67
CA PRO A 6 -17.45 -4.06 -2.56
C PRO A 6 -18.03 -4.66 -3.85
N ALA A 7 -18.70 -3.84 -4.67
CA ALA A 7 -19.36 -4.28 -5.90
C ALA A 7 -18.42 -4.26 -7.12
N ASN A 8 -17.30 -3.55 -7.05
CA ASN A 8 -16.40 -3.33 -8.18
C ASN A 8 -14.97 -3.90 -7.98
N PHE A 9 -14.80 -4.85 -7.05
CA PHE A 9 -13.49 -5.45 -6.84
C PHE A 9 -13.06 -6.28 -8.07
N LEU A 10 -11.81 -6.08 -8.51
CA LEU A 10 -11.28 -6.62 -9.78
C LEU A 10 -12.17 -6.27 -10.99
N GLY A 11 -12.71 -5.05 -11.03
CA GLY A 11 -13.61 -4.61 -12.11
C GLY A 11 -14.99 -5.27 -12.05
N GLY A 12 -15.43 -5.68 -10.86
CA GLY A 12 -16.70 -6.37 -10.64
C GLY A 12 -16.66 -7.88 -10.84
N ALA A 13 -15.51 -8.44 -11.22
CA ALA A 13 -15.34 -9.90 -11.36
C ALA A 13 -15.48 -10.67 -10.03
N ARG A 14 -15.31 -9.96 -8.91
CA ARG A 14 -15.53 -10.50 -7.56
C ARG A 14 -16.27 -9.47 -6.73
N ARG A 15 -17.24 -9.92 -5.94
CA ARG A 15 -17.86 -9.12 -4.88
C ARG A 15 -17.15 -9.37 -3.56
N LEU A 16 -16.94 -8.30 -2.80
CA LEU A 16 -16.45 -8.39 -1.43
C LEU A 16 -17.64 -8.56 -0.48
N ASP A 17 -17.50 -9.44 0.50
CA ASP A 17 -18.47 -9.64 1.57
C ASP A 17 -18.06 -8.78 2.77
N GLU A 18 -18.78 -7.68 2.96
CA GLU A 18 -18.51 -6.72 4.03
C GLU A 18 -18.82 -7.30 5.41
N ASP A 19 -19.79 -8.21 5.52
CA ASP A 19 -20.16 -8.82 6.79
C ASP A 19 -19.08 -9.79 7.28
N LEU A 20 -18.47 -10.54 6.36
CA LEU A 20 -17.29 -11.37 6.67
C LEU A 20 -16.12 -10.51 7.15
N ALA A 21 -15.85 -9.38 6.48
CA ALA A 21 -14.83 -8.44 6.92
C ALA A 21 -15.15 -7.83 8.29
N ALA A 22 -16.40 -7.45 8.53
CA ALA A 22 -16.87 -6.90 9.81
C ALA A 22 -16.66 -7.88 10.95
N ARG A 23 -17.08 -9.14 10.78
CA ARG A 23 -16.88 -10.21 11.79
C ARG A 23 -15.41 -10.48 12.08
N ALA A 24 -14.54 -10.39 11.05
CA ALA A 24 -13.11 -10.56 11.25
C ALA A 24 -12.52 -9.44 12.13
N VAL A 25 -12.91 -8.19 11.88
CA VAL A 25 -12.47 -7.03 12.66
C VAL A 25 -13.09 -7.03 14.07
N ASP A 26 -14.32 -7.51 14.23
CA ASP A 26 -14.98 -7.62 15.55
C ASP A 26 -14.18 -8.43 16.56
N ARG A 27 -13.53 -9.50 16.12
CA ARG A 27 -12.68 -10.31 17.02
C ARG A 27 -11.51 -9.50 17.57
N ILE A 28 -10.93 -8.62 16.75
CA ILE A 28 -9.85 -7.72 17.15
C ILE A 28 -10.40 -6.64 18.08
N ALA A 29 -11.53 -6.04 17.72
CA ALA A 29 -12.19 -5.01 18.51
C ALA A 29 -12.56 -5.51 19.91
N ALA A 30 -13.16 -6.70 20.01
CA ALA A 30 -13.51 -7.35 21.26
C ALA A 30 -12.28 -7.66 22.12
N GLY A 31 -11.19 -8.17 21.52
CA GLY A 31 -9.94 -8.44 22.24
C GLY A 31 -9.26 -7.18 22.79
N LEU A 32 -9.54 -6.01 22.22
CA LEU A 32 -8.98 -4.72 22.64
C LEU A 32 -9.97 -3.87 23.47
N GLY A 33 -11.24 -4.27 23.58
CA GLY A 33 -12.28 -3.51 24.26
C GLY A 33 -12.62 -2.18 23.59
N ILE A 34 -12.53 -2.10 22.26
CA ILE A 34 -12.81 -0.87 21.47
C ILE A 34 -13.87 -1.13 20.41
N ASP A 35 -14.36 -0.07 19.76
CA ASP A 35 -15.32 -0.21 18.66
C ASP A 35 -14.66 -0.75 17.37
N ARG A 36 -15.50 -1.36 16.51
CA ARG A 36 -15.05 -1.96 15.24
C ARG A 36 -14.35 -0.96 14.33
N LEU A 37 -14.85 0.27 14.25
CA LEU A 37 -14.31 1.27 13.34
C LEU A 37 -12.93 1.72 13.82
N ALA A 38 -12.76 1.96 15.12
CA ALA A 38 -11.46 2.24 15.73
C ALA A 38 -10.47 1.09 15.52
N ALA A 39 -10.91 -0.17 15.69
CA ALA A 39 -10.06 -1.33 15.40
C ALA A 39 -9.62 -1.38 13.93
N ALA A 40 -10.55 -1.20 12.98
CA ALA A 40 -10.23 -1.14 11.55
C ALA A 40 -9.24 -0.01 11.21
N HIS A 41 -9.45 1.17 11.79
CA HIS A 41 -8.56 2.31 11.61
C HIS A 41 -7.18 2.06 12.23
N GLY A 42 -7.14 1.38 13.39
CA GLY A 42 -5.91 0.94 14.05
C GLY A 42 -5.10 -0.01 13.18
N ILE A 43 -5.74 -1.02 12.57
CA ILE A 43 -5.10 -1.95 11.63
C ILE A 43 -4.47 -1.20 10.47
N HIS A 44 -5.22 -0.29 9.82
CA HIS A 44 -4.74 0.53 8.71
C HIS A 44 -3.56 1.42 9.11
N ARG A 45 -3.64 2.05 10.28
CA ARG A 45 -2.55 2.87 10.83
C ARG A 45 -1.28 2.07 11.08
N VAL A 46 -1.40 0.91 11.73
CA VAL A 46 -0.24 0.04 12.04
C VAL A 46 0.49 -0.39 10.78
N ILE A 47 -0.25 -0.86 9.76
CA ILE A 47 0.40 -1.30 8.52
C ILE A 47 1.05 -0.13 7.78
N ASN A 48 0.42 1.05 7.75
CA ASN A 48 1.03 2.23 7.12
C ASN A 48 2.27 2.71 7.84
N THR A 49 2.27 2.73 9.19
CA THR A 49 3.47 3.04 9.96
C THR A 49 4.59 2.06 9.64
N ASN A 50 4.31 0.76 9.61
CA ASN A 50 5.32 -0.23 9.28
C ASN A 50 5.88 -0.05 7.84
N MET A 51 5.02 0.25 6.86
CA MET A 51 5.44 0.53 5.49
C MET A 51 6.29 1.80 5.38
N ALA A 52 5.88 2.90 6.05
CA ALA A 52 6.64 4.14 6.11
C ALA A 52 8.02 3.91 6.74
N GLU A 53 8.09 3.17 7.84
CA GLU A 53 9.35 2.79 8.47
C GLU A 53 10.27 1.97 7.54
N GLY A 54 9.70 1.03 6.79
CA GLY A 54 10.44 0.28 5.77
C GLY A 54 11.07 1.19 4.72
N VAL A 55 10.30 2.15 4.18
CA VAL A 55 10.79 3.13 3.19
C VAL A 55 11.87 4.03 3.81
N ARG A 56 11.67 4.51 5.04
CA ARG A 56 12.65 5.32 5.77
C ARG A 56 13.95 4.57 5.94
N LEU A 57 13.88 3.32 6.39
CA LEU A 57 15.04 2.47 6.65
C LEU A 57 15.89 2.25 5.38
N VAL A 58 15.27 1.87 4.27
CA VAL A 58 16.01 1.65 3.01
C VAL A 58 16.60 2.94 2.44
N SER A 59 15.92 4.07 2.64
CA SER A 59 16.38 5.40 2.21
C SER A 59 17.60 5.85 3.03
N VAL A 60 17.48 5.82 4.36
CA VAL A 60 18.56 6.23 5.27
C VAL A 60 19.80 5.33 5.14
N ARG A 61 19.62 4.01 4.95
CA ARG A 61 20.75 3.08 4.69
C ARG A 61 21.53 3.42 3.42
N ARG A 62 20.90 4.09 2.45
CA ARG A 62 21.54 4.60 1.23
C ARG A 62 22.08 6.02 1.40
N GLY A 63 21.98 6.61 2.60
CA GLY A 63 22.40 7.98 2.89
C GLY A 63 21.49 9.05 2.30
N VAL A 64 20.25 8.72 1.94
CA VAL A 64 19.32 9.67 1.30
C VAL A 64 18.19 10.08 2.24
N ASP A 65 17.91 11.39 2.26
CA ASP A 65 16.73 11.94 2.92
C ASP A 65 15.50 11.75 2.02
N PRO A 66 14.51 10.93 2.41
CA PRO A 66 13.34 10.66 1.58
C PRO A 66 12.56 11.93 1.23
N ARG A 67 12.56 12.96 2.10
CA ARG A 67 11.81 14.22 1.91
C ARG A 67 12.19 14.99 0.63
N ARG A 68 13.36 14.69 0.07
CA ARG A 68 13.86 15.31 -1.17
C ARG A 68 13.31 14.65 -2.44
N PHE A 69 12.47 13.62 -2.31
CA PHE A 69 11.97 12.81 -3.41
C PHE A 69 10.43 12.79 -3.48
N ALA A 70 9.91 12.22 -4.56
CA ALA A 70 8.49 11.87 -4.67
C ALA A 70 8.29 10.39 -4.32
N LEU A 71 7.17 10.06 -3.67
CA LEU A 71 6.75 8.67 -3.52
C LEU A 71 6.19 8.18 -4.85
N PHE A 72 6.88 7.25 -5.50
CA PHE A 72 6.37 6.58 -6.68
C PHE A 72 5.65 5.29 -6.26
N ALA A 73 4.32 5.33 -6.24
CA ALA A 73 3.49 4.27 -5.66
C ALA A 73 2.88 3.37 -6.74
N PHE A 74 3.16 2.06 -6.66
CA PHE A 74 2.65 1.05 -7.57
C PHE A 74 2.27 -0.24 -6.82
N GLY A 75 1.58 -1.15 -7.50
CA GLY A 75 0.92 -2.32 -6.93
C GLY A 75 -0.57 -2.09 -6.69
N GLY A 76 -1.35 -3.17 -6.65
CA GLY A 76 -2.81 -3.09 -6.56
C GLY A 76 -3.36 -2.39 -5.32
N ALA A 77 -2.63 -2.44 -4.20
CA ALA A 77 -3.03 -1.80 -2.95
C ALA A 77 -2.46 -0.37 -2.78
N ALA A 78 -1.65 0.12 -3.73
CA ALA A 78 -0.92 1.39 -3.57
C ALA A 78 -1.84 2.57 -3.22
N GLY A 79 -2.99 2.67 -3.91
CA GLY A 79 -3.96 3.74 -3.69
C GLY A 79 -4.53 3.80 -2.26
N LEU A 80 -4.52 2.69 -1.53
CA LEU A 80 -5.05 2.60 -0.15
C LEU A 80 -4.09 3.18 0.90
N HIS A 81 -2.80 3.29 0.56
CA HIS A 81 -1.74 3.53 1.53
C HIS A 81 -0.84 4.72 1.17
N ALA A 82 -0.72 5.05 -0.12
CA ALA A 82 0.30 5.98 -0.61
C ALA A 82 0.26 7.35 0.06
N THR A 83 -0.93 7.92 0.27
CA THR A 83 -1.07 9.26 0.86
C THR A 83 -0.68 9.29 2.33
N ASP A 84 -0.99 8.25 3.09
CA ASP A 84 -0.64 8.18 4.51
C ASP A 84 0.85 7.91 4.70
N ILE A 85 1.41 6.98 3.93
CA ILE A 85 2.87 6.74 3.90
C ILE A 85 3.61 8.03 3.54
N ALA A 86 3.17 8.74 2.50
CA ALA A 86 3.79 9.99 2.08
C ALA A 86 3.78 11.04 3.19
N ARG A 87 2.65 11.19 3.90
CA ARG A 87 2.53 12.10 5.04
C ARG A 87 3.48 11.73 6.17
N GLN A 88 3.55 10.45 6.54
CA GLN A 88 4.44 9.98 7.61
C GLN A 88 5.93 10.19 7.28
N LEU A 89 6.28 10.15 5.99
CA LEU A 89 7.63 10.39 5.50
C LEU A 89 7.96 11.87 5.24
N GLY A 90 6.99 12.79 5.39
CA GLY A 90 7.16 14.20 5.06
C GLY A 90 7.31 14.47 3.56
N LEU A 91 6.76 13.62 2.71
CA LEU A 91 6.79 13.75 1.25
C LEU A 91 5.67 14.67 0.79
N VAL A 92 6.00 15.62 -0.08
CA VAL A 92 5.03 16.57 -0.65
C VAL A 92 4.47 16.14 -2.00
N ARG A 93 4.96 15.03 -2.56
CA ARG A 93 4.56 14.54 -3.87
C ARG A 93 4.43 13.02 -3.89
N VAL A 94 3.28 12.56 -4.41
CA VAL A 94 3.02 11.15 -4.75
C VAL A 94 2.77 11.07 -6.25
N ILE A 95 3.41 10.11 -6.90
CA ILE A 95 3.20 9.80 -8.32
C ILE A 95 2.58 8.41 -8.39
N VAL A 96 1.39 8.31 -8.99
CA VAL A 96 0.69 7.06 -9.24
C VAL A 96 0.53 6.90 -10.76
N PRO A 97 1.30 6.00 -11.40
CA PRO A 97 1.17 5.79 -12.84
C PRO A 97 -0.16 5.11 -13.18
N ARG A 98 -0.67 5.33 -14.41
CA ARG A 98 -1.92 4.69 -14.88
C ARG A 98 -1.87 3.16 -14.81
N VAL A 99 -0.69 2.59 -15.01
CA VAL A 99 -0.43 1.14 -14.95
C VAL A 99 0.04 0.67 -13.57
N ALA A 100 -0.19 1.44 -12.50
CA ALA A 100 0.32 1.16 -11.15
C ALA A 100 0.06 -0.28 -10.69
N SER A 101 -1.13 -0.82 -10.90
CA SER A 101 -1.51 -2.17 -10.47
C SER A 101 -0.68 -3.30 -11.13
N VAL A 102 -0.12 -3.04 -12.32
CA VAL A 102 0.59 -4.04 -13.15
C VAL A 102 2.01 -3.59 -13.52
N LEU A 103 2.55 -2.58 -12.83
CA LEU A 103 3.78 -1.91 -13.25
C LEU A 103 4.98 -2.87 -13.36
N SER A 104 5.09 -3.87 -12.48
CA SER A 104 6.19 -4.86 -12.56
C SER A 104 6.17 -5.66 -13.86
N ALA A 105 4.99 -6.11 -14.29
CA ALA A 105 4.81 -6.82 -15.55
C ALA A 105 5.08 -5.89 -16.74
N TRP A 106 4.62 -4.64 -16.65
CA TRP A 106 4.92 -3.62 -17.66
C TRP A 106 6.44 -3.36 -17.78
N GLY A 107 7.16 -3.27 -16.66
CA GLY A 107 8.61 -3.10 -16.64
C GLY A 107 9.36 -4.27 -17.28
N MET A 108 8.88 -5.50 -17.08
CA MET A 108 9.40 -6.69 -17.75
C MET A 108 9.22 -6.63 -19.28
N LEU A 109 8.10 -6.09 -19.76
CA LEU A 109 7.85 -5.93 -21.19
C LEU A 109 8.61 -4.74 -21.80
N ALA A 110 8.96 -3.74 -20.99
CA ALA A 110 9.63 -2.52 -21.43
C ALA A 110 11.16 -2.60 -21.36
N THR A 111 11.73 -3.64 -20.76
CA THR A 111 13.19 -3.79 -20.63
C THR A 111 13.81 -4.37 -21.90
N ASP A 112 15.04 -3.93 -22.21
CA ASP A 112 15.86 -4.59 -23.22
C ASP A 112 16.18 -6.03 -22.82
N LEU A 113 16.32 -6.90 -23.82
CA LEU A 113 16.92 -8.21 -23.63
C LEU A 113 18.40 -8.06 -23.27
N ARG A 114 18.82 -8.62 -22.14
CA ARG A 114 20.20 -8.62 -21.66
C ARG A 114 20.62 -10.03 -21.26
N PHE A 115 21.84 -10.41 -21.64
CA PHE A 115 22.48 -11.66 -21.21
C PHE A 115 23.70 -11.31 -20.37
N GLU A 116 23.76 -11.83 -19.14
CA GLU A 116 24.93 -11.74 -18.28
C GLU A 116 25.53 -13.14 -18.12
N LEU A 117 26.79 -13.31 -18.53
CA LEU A 117 27.58 -14.51 -18.23
C LEU A 117 28.68 -14.12 -17.24
N SER A 118 28.72 -14.81 -16.09
CA SER A 118 29.84 -14.79 -15.16
C SER A 118 30.52 -16.16 -15.17
N ARG A 119 31.85 -16.17 -15.09
CA ARG A 119 32.68 -17.39 -15.10
C ARG A 119 33.08 -17.80 -13.69
#